data_AF-A0A9W7GCJ1-F1
#
_entry.id   AF-A0A9W7GCJ1-F1
#
_cell.length_a   1.000
_cell.length_b   1.000
_cell.length_c   1.000
_cell.angle_alpha   90.00
_cell.angle_beta   90.00
_cell.angle_gamma   90.00
#
_symmetry.space_group_name_H-M   'P 1'
#
loop_
_entity.id
_entity.type
_entity.pdbx_description
1 polymer ?
#
loop_
_entity_poly.entity_id
_entity_poly.type
_entity_poly.pdbx_seq_one_letter_code
_entity_poly.pdbx_strand_id
1 'polypeptide(L)'
;MHMDSMKVYSVNVRKLPGASSGSLSVRLGCMALRWGRGQGCDKVRFLAIDDEPRQHRRLVRYWRWLGLEEKGYVGDGVGDIKDRLVWGGRGRIMEGDIEELLRKWEGTWTGEGWEDLNRTIKK
;
A
#
# COMPACT_ATOMS: atom_id res chain seq x y z
N MET A 1 -4.32 -11.15 4.66
CA MET A 1 -2.99 -10.50 4.56
C MET A 1 -3.23 -9.01 4.44
N HIS A 2 -2.73 -8.20 5.37
CA HIS A 2 -2.79 -6.74 5.29
C HIS A 2 -1.39 -6.17 5.06
N MET A 3 -1.29 -5.13 4.22
CA MET A 3 -0.03 -4.52 3.82
C MET A 3 0.76 -3.91 5.01
N ASP A 4 0.07 -3.58 6.10
CA ASP A 4 0.60 -2.99 7.34
C ASP A 4 1.19 -4.01 8.32
N SER A 5 0.93 -5.32 8.15
CA SER A 5 1.52 -6.37 8.98
C SER A 5 1.87 -7.61 8.17
N MET A 6 2.91 -7.50 7.35
CA MET A 6 3.52 -8.66 6.71
C MET A 6 4.63 -9.21 7.61
N LYS A 7 4.31 -10.27 8.36
CA LYS A 7 5.32 -11.07 9.08
C LYS A 7 5.59 -12.33 8.27
N VAL A 8 6.76 -12.39 7.64
CA VAL A 8 7.21 -13.58 6.91
C VAL A 8 7.92 -14.49 7.90
N TYR A 9 7.33 -15.64 8.21
CA TYR A 9 7.97 -16.71 8.98
C TYR A 9 8.37 -17.79 7.99
N SER A 10 9.62 -17.77 7.54
CA SER A 10 10.18 -18.82 6.69
C SER A 10 11.38 -19.43 7.39
N VAL A 11 11.41 -20.75 7.43
CA VAL A 11 12.51 -21.56 7.98
C VAL A 11 13.82 -21.38 7.19
N ASN A 12 13.75 -20.82 5.96
CA ASN A 12 14.88 -20.66 5.04
C ASN A 12 15.01 -19.25 4.44
N VAL A 13 14.38 -18.22 5.00
CA VAL A 13 14.74 -16.85 4.63
C VAL A 13 16.03 -16.51 5.36
N ARG A 14 17.16 -16.73 4.68
CA ARG A 14 18.41 -16.05 5.01
C ARG A 14 18.07 -14.57 5.15
N LYS A 15 18.39 -13.96 6.30
CA LYS A 15 18.33 -12.50 6.49
C LYS A 15 19.01 -11.88 5.27
N LEU A 16 18.22 -11.36 4.33
CA LEU A 16 18.74 -10.55 3.25
C LEU A 16 19.42 -9.36 3.95
N PRO A 17 20.72 -9.12 3.71
CA PRO A 17 21.41 -7.99 4.32
C PRO A 17 20.63 -6.71 3.98
N GLY A 18 20.14 -6.00 5.00
CA GLY A 18 19.34 -4.77 4.82
C GLY A 18 17.82 -4.94 4.72
N ALA A 19 17.26 -6.16 4.82
CA ALA A 19 15.81 -6.35 4.85
C ALA A 19 15.25 -6.17 6.27
N SER A 20 14.87 -4.95 6.64
CA SER A 20 13.93 -4.75 7.73
C SER A 20 12.56 -5.27 7.29
N SER A 21 11.79 -5.92 8.18
CA SER A 21 10.46 -6.45 7.86
C SER A 21 9.50 -5.40 7.29
N GLY A 22 9.69 -4.12 7.65
CA GLY A 22 8.96 -2.99 7.06
C GLY A 22 9.38 -2.61 5.64
N SER A 23 10.58 -2.96 5.18
CA SER A 23 11.05 -2.67 3.82
C SER A 23 10.43 -3.60 2.76
N LEU A 24 10.10 -4.84 3.12
CA LEU A 24 9.56 -5.81 2.17
C LEU A 24 8.11 -5.48 1.77
N SER A 25 7.25 -5.15 2.74
CA SER A 25 5.86 -4.81 2.44
C SER A 25 5.76 -3.53 1.60
N VAL A 26 6.62 -2.54 1.89
CA VAL A 26 6.73 -1.32 1.08
C VAL A 26 7.20 -1.64 -0.34
N ARG A 27 8.23 -2.47 -0.52
CA ARG A 27 8.70 -2.89 -1.86
C ARG A 27 7.62 -3.61 -2.65
N LEU A 28 6.92 -4.58 -2.05
CA LEU A 28 5.81 -5.27 -2.70
C LEU A 28 4.66 -4.32 -3.06
N GLY A 29 4.35 -3.37 -2.17
CA GLY A 29 3.41 -2.29 -2.45
C GLY A 29 3.85 -1.46 -3.66
N CYS A 30 5.10 -0.99 -3.70
CA CYS A 30 5.65 -0.26 -4.83
C CYS A 30 5.60 -1.05 -6.13
N MET A 31 5.88 -2.36 -6.11
CA MET A 31 5.76 -3.22 -7.30
C MET A 31 4.33 -3.26 -7.81
N ALA A 32 3.35 -3.46 -6.92
CA ALA A 32 1.94 -3.47 -7.29
C ALA A 32 1.49 -2.13 -7.87
N LEU A 33 1.91 -1.01 -7.26
CA LEU A 33 1.61 0.34 -7.75
C LEU A 33 2.24 0.60 -9.12
N ARG A 34 3.49 0.19 -9.34
CA ARG A 34 4.19 0.36 -10.63
C ARG A 34 3.55 -0.48 -11.73
N TRP A 35 3.15 -1.71 -11.43
CA TRP A 35 2.40 -2.54 -12.36
C TRP A 35 1.04 -1.91 -12.70
N GLY A 36 0.31 -1.42 -11.69
CA GLY A 36 -0.96 -0.70 -11.88
C GLY A 36 -0.79 0.53 -12.78
N ARG A 37 0.29 1.29 -12.62
CA ARG A 37 0.60 2.42 -13.52
C ARG A 37 0.87 1.98 -14.95
N GLY A 38 1.54 0.84 -15.14
CA GLY A 38 1.70 0.24 -16.48
C GLY A 38 0.38 -0.14 -17.16
N GLN A 39 -0.70 -0.34 -16.39
CA GLN A 39 -2.04 -0.60 -16.88
C GLN A 39 -2.90 0.68 -17.01
N GLY A 40 -2.33 1.87 -16.78
CA GLY A 40 -3.04 3.16 -16.89
C GLY A 40 -3.69 3.66 -15.59
N CYS A 41 -3.33 3.10 -14.43
CA CYS A 41 -3.77 3.65 -13.14
C CYS A 41 -2.84 4.78 -12.66
N ASP A 42 -3.38 5.99 -12.48
CA ASP A 42 -2.62 7.13 -11.96
C ASP A 42 -2.75 7.31 -10.44
N LYS A 43 -3.89 6.90 -9.89
CA LYS A 43 -4.23 7.07 -8.47
C LYS A 43 -4.47 5.74 -7.78
N VAL A 44 -4.14 5.67 -6.51
CA VAL A 44 -4.48 4.55 -5.64
C VAL A 44 -5.41 5.01 -4.53
N ARG A 45 -6.37 4.16 -4.17
CA ARG A 45 -7.30 4.37 -3.06
C ARG A 45 -7.26 3.17 -2.13
N PHE A 46 -7.23 3.42 -0.83
CA PHE A 46 -7.25 2.40 0.23
C PHE A 46 -8.32 2.73 1.25
N LEU A 47 -8.98 1.70 1.79
CA LEU A 47 -9.85 1.83 2.96
C LEU A 47 -9.08 1.42 4.22
N ALA A 48 -8.92 2.36 5.15
CA ALA A 48 -8.52 2.05 6.51
C ALA A 48 -9.79 1.68 7.29
N ILE A 49 -10.08 0.38 7.34
CA ILE A 49 -11.25 -0.18 8.02
C ILE A 49 -11.30 0.28 9.48
N ASP A 50 -12.50 0.61 9.95
CA ASP A 50 -12.78 1.07 11.32
C ASP A 50 -13.56 0.00 12.09
N ASP A 51 -12.86 -1.10 12.37
CA ASP A 51 -13.33 -2.26 13.13
C ASP A 51 -12.98 -2.12 14.63
N GLU A 52 -11.68 -1.95 14.94
CA GLU A 52 -11.14 -1.71 16.26
C GLU A 52 -10.41 -0.35 16.28
N PRO A 53 -10.75 0.56 17.22
CA PRO A 53 -10.15 1.90 17.27
C PRO A 53 -8.62 1.93 17.32
N ARG A 54 -7.98 0.93 17.93
CA ARG A 54 -6.52 0.82 18.01
C ARG A 54 -5.90 0.41 16.69
N GLN A 55 -6.51 -0.56 15.99
CA GLN A 55 -6.04 -1.02 14.69
C GLN A 55 -6.29 0.04 13.62
N HIS A 56 -7.47 0.65 13.62
CA HIS A 56 -7.83 1.75 12.74
C HIS A 56 -6.80 2.90 12.82
N ARG A 57 -6.47 3.36 14.03
CA ARG A 57 -5.46 4.42 14.22
C ARG A 57 -4.07 4.03 13.72
N ARG A 58 -3.68 2.75 13.87
CA ARG A 58 -2.40 2.23 13.36
C ARG A 58 -2.39 2.22 11.83
N LEU A 59 -3.45 1.74 11.20
CA LEU A 59 -3.61 1.74 9.75
C LEU A 59 -3.54 3.16 9.19
N VAL A 60 -4.32 4.08 9.73
CA VAL A 60 -4.32 5.49 9.28
C VAL A 60 -2.93 6.11 9.41
N ARG A 61 -2.23 5.87 10.54
CA ARG A 61 -0.85 6.34 10.71
C ARG A 61 0.10 5.72 9.69
N TYR A 62 -0.02 4.42 9.42
CA TYR A 62 0.80 3.72 8.44
C TYR A 62 0.58 4.25 7.02
N TRP A 63 -0.68 4.45 6.61
CA TRP A 63 -1.02 4.99 5.29
C TRP A 63 -0.56 6.44 5.11
N ARG A 64 -0.67 7.27 6.15
CA ARG A 64 -0.08 8.62 6.14
C ARG A 64 1.44 8.58 6.04
N TRP A 65 2.10 7.68 6.77
CA TRP A 65 3.54 7.49 6.66
C TRP A 65 3.96 7.05 5.25
N LEU A 66 3.17 6.19 4.59
CA LEU A 66 3.37 5.82 3.19
C LEU A 66 3.26 7.01 2.23
N GLY A 67 2.53 8.06 2.59
CA GLY A 67 2.32 9.26 1.76
C GLY A 67 0.92 9.35 1.17
N LEU A 68 -0.04 8.59 1.69
CA LEU A 68 -1.44 8.73 1.31
C LEU A 68 -2.12 9.80 2.15
N GLU A 69 -3.01 10.53 1.52
CA GLU A 69 -3.83 11.56 2.14
C GLU A 69 -5.22 11.05 2.44
N GLU A 70 -5.87 11.65 3.43
CA GLU A 70 -7.23 11.31 3.77
C GLU A 70 -8.21 12.10 2.91
N LYS A 71 -9.11 11.38 2.22
CA LYS A 71 -10.08 11.98 1.31
C LYS A 71 -11.51 11.96 1.83
N GLY A 72 -11.81 11.07 2.78
CA GLY A 72 -13.15 10.97 3.33
C GLY A 72 -13.33 9.79 4.28
N TYR A 73 -14.58 9.52 4.65
CA TYR A 73 -14.96 8.43 5.52
C TYR A 73 -16.24 7.77 5.00
N VAL A 74 -16.22 6.44 4.88
CA VAL A 74 -17.37 5.61 4.55
C VAL A 74 -18.09 5.28 5.85
N GLY A 75 -19.22 5.92 6.08
CA GLY A 75 -20.08 5.72 7.25
C GLY A 75 -21.23 4.75 7.00
N ASP A 76 -22.29 4.91 7.79
CA ASP A 76 -23.56 4.16 7.73
C ASP A 76 -24.67 4.89 6.95
N GLY A 77 -24.33 5.97 6.23
CA GLY A 77 -25.29 6.75 5.47
C GLY A 77 -25.75 6.08 4.18
N VAL A 78 -26.93 6.47 3.67
CA VAL A 78 -27.44 6.02 2.36
C VAL A 78 -26.50 6.41 1.22
N GLY A 79 -25.77 7.52 1.36
CA GLY A 79 -24.73 7.94 0.42
C GLY A 79 -23.50 7.02 0.38
N ASP A 80 -23.26 6.27 1.45
CA ASP A 80 -22.08 5.41 1.62
C ASP A 80 -22.31 3.98 1.10
N ILE A 81 -23.53 3.66 0.61
CA ILE A 81 -23.88 2.31 0.15
C ILE A 81 -22.98 1.86 -1.01
N LYS A 82 -22.68 2.76 -1.96
CA LYS A 82 -21.81 2.43 -3.11
C LYS A 82 -20.38 2.11 -2.65
N ASP A 83 -19.82 2.95 -1.80
CA ASP A 83 -18.49 2.71 -1.26
C ASP A 83 -18.47 1.44 -0.39
N ARG A 84 -19.53 1.15 0.35
CA ARG A 84 -19.66 -0.09 1.12
C ARG A 84 -19.75 -1.33 0.23
N LEU A 85 -20.37 -1.25 -0.95
CA LEU A 85 -20.37 -2.37 -1.91
C LEU A 85 -18.97 -2.63 -2.47
N VAL A 86 -18.18 -1.58 -2.69
CA VAL A 86 -16.80 -1.69 -3.20
C VAL A 86 -15.85 -2.21 -2.13
N TRP A 87 -15.94 -1.66 -0.91
CA TRP A 87 -14.96 -1.91 0.14
C TRP A 87 -15.40 -2.93 1.20
N GLY A 88 -16.68 -3.27 1.27
CA GLY A 88 -17.24 -4.26 2.19
C GLY A 88 -17.34 -3.81 3.65
N GLY A 89 -16.98 -2.58 3.99
CA GLY A 89 -16.95 -2.10 5.37
C GLY A 89 -16.89 -0.58 5.52
N ARG A 90 -17.00 -0.12 6.77
CA ARG A 90 -16.84 1.28 7.15
C ARG A 90 -15.38 1.62 7.41
N GLY A 91 -14.99 2.87 7.18
CA GLY A 91 -13.64 3.32 7.46
C GLY A 91 -13.21 4.55 6.70
N ARG A 92 -11.95 4.92 6.87
CA ARG A 92 -11.36 6.14 6.31
C ARG A 92 -10.79 5.86 4.93
N ILE A 93 -11.19 6.65 3.94
CA ILE A 93 -10.68 6.56 2.58
C ILE A 93 -9.38 7.35 2.50
N MET A 94 -8.34 6.66 2.09
CA MET A 94 -7.02 7.21 1.83
C MET A 94 -6.76 7.20 0.32
N GLU A 95 -6.26 8.29 -0.26
CA GLU A 95 -5.92 8.40 -1.67
C GLU A 95 -4.49 8.92 -1.84
N GLY A 96 -3.83 8.56 -2.93
CA GLY A 96 -2.54 9.13 -3.30
C GLY A 96 -2.22 8.93 -4.77
N ASP A 97 -1.33 9.77 -5.27
CA ASP A 97 -0.79 9.66 -6.62
C ASP A 97 0.29 8.57 -6.67
N ILE A 98 0.23 7.71 -7.68
CA ILE A 98 1.15 6.59 -7.81
C ILE A 98 2.58 7.07 -8.10
N GLU A 99 2.74 8.15 -8.87
CA GLU A 99 4.07 8.74 -9.15
C GLU A 99 4.72 9.25 -7.89
N GLU A 100 3.96 10.02 -7.10
CA GLU A 100 4.47 10.63 -5.88
C GLU A 100 4.86 9.57 -4.85
N LEU A 101 4.06 8.50 -4.73
CA LEU A 101 4.38 7.36 -3.89
C LEU A 101 5.63 6.63 -4.38
N LEU A 102 5.75 6.36 -5.67
CA LEU A 102 6.93 5.69 -6.22
C LEU A 102 8.19 6.53 -6.05
N ARG A 103 8.13 7.84 -6.30
CA ARG A 103 9.24 8.78 -6.10
C ARG A 103 9.66 8.84 -4.63
N LYS A 104 8.70 8.87 -3.70
CA LYS A 104 9.00 8.88 -2.26
C LYS A 104 9.76 7.63 -1.80
N TRP A 105 9.49 6.48 -2.41
CA TRP A 105 10.05 5.19 -1.99
C TRP A 105 11.15 4.64 -2.91
N GLU A 106 11.55 5.37 -3.96
CA GLU A 106 12.56 4.96 -4.94
C GLU A 106 13.93 4.65 -4.28
N GLY A 107 14.32 5.39 -3.24
CA GLY A 107 15.56 5.16 -2.49
C GLY A 107 15.57 3.85 -1.68
N THR A 108 14.42 3.19 -1.51
CA THR A 108 14.31 1.90 -0.80
C THR A 108 14.74 0.71 -1.68
N TRP A 109 14.94 0.98 -2.98
CA TRP A 109 15.23 0.02 -4.04
C TRP A 109 16.68 -0.02 -4.50
N THR A 110 17.62 0.58 -3.76
CA THR A 110 19.05 0.53 -4.10
C THR A 110 19.61 -0.90 -4.03
N GLY A 111 19.54 -1.60 -5.17
CA GLY A 111 20.01 -2.95 -5.46
C GLY A 111 19.59 -3.36 -6.88
N GLU A 112 20.26 -4.37 -7.46
CA GLU A 112 20.08 -4.85 -8.85
C GLU A 112 18.62 -5.12 -9.27
N GLY A 113 17.71 -5.35 -8.31
CA GLY A 113 16.29 -5.64 -8.57
C GLY A 113 15.46 -4.50 -9.18
N TRP A 114 15.89 -3.23 -9.12
CA TRP A 114 15.13 -2.11 -9.73
C TRP A 114 15.18 -2.12 -11.27
N GLU A 115 16.34 -2.45 -11.85
CA GLU A 115 16.50 -2.51 -13.30
C GLU A 115 15.77 -3.73 -13.90
N ASP A 116 15.81 -4.87 -13.21
CA ASP A 116 15.12 -6.09 -13.64
C ASP A 116 13.59 -5.95 -13.65
N LEU A 117 13.01 -5.20 -12.70
CA LEU A 117 11.57 -4.90 -12.72
C LEU A 117 11.18 -4.01 -13.88
N ASN A 118 12.01 -3.01 -14.19
CA ASN A 118 11.79 -2.13 -15.34
C ASN A 118 11.85 -2.88 -16.67
N ARG A 119 12.64 -3.95 -16.72
CA ARG A 119 12.76 -4.82 -17.89
C ARG A 119 11.61 -5.81 -18.02
N THR A 120 11.08 -6.30 -16.89
CA THR A 120 10.02 -7.32 -16.87
C THR A 120 8.64 -6.75 -17.21
N ILE A 121 8.36 -5.50 -16.83
CA ILE A 121 7.04 -4.87 -17.05
C ILE A 121 6.94 -4.21 -18.45
N LYS A 122 8.07 -3.97 -19.13
CA LYS A 122 8.11 -3.42 -20.50
C LYS A 122 7.98 -4.49 -21.61
N LYS A 123 7.90 -5.78 -21.27
CA LYS A 123 7.63 -6.88 -22.20
C LYS A 123 6.14 -7.23 -22.17
#